data_AF-A0A6N2TRH8-F1
#
_entry.id   AF-A0A6N2TRH8-F1
#
_cell.length_a   1.000
_cell.length_b   1.000
_cell.length_c   1.000
_cell.angle_alpha   90.00
_cell.angle_beta   90.00
_cell.angle_gamma   90.00
#
_symmetry.space_group_name_H-M   'P 1'
#
loop_
_entity.id
_entity.type
_entity.pdbx_description
1 polymer ?
#
loop_
_entity_poly.entity_id
_entity_poly.type
_entity_poly.pdbx_seq_one_letter_code
_entity_poly.pdbx_strand_id
1 'polypeptide(L)' 'MKRRKERTHRLIIRGAILESFIENAEELTDEEIKILLEEATKTKEFKETLRAIRQNGKVLT' A
#
# COMPACT_ATOMS: atom_id res chain seq x y z
N MET A 1 8.22 -11.07 -20.55
CA MET A 1 7.26 -9.95 -20.67
C MET A 1 6.04 -10.05 -19.76
N LYS A 2 5.38 -11.23 -19.64
CA LYS A 2 4.16 -11.42 -18.82
C LYS A 2 4.27 -10.90 -17.37
N ARG A 3 5.33 -11.31 -16.64
CA ARG A 3 5.59 -10.86 -15.25
C ARG A 3 5.74 -9.34 -15.08
N ARG A 4 6.27 -8.63 -16.10
CA ARG A 4 6.41 -7.16 -16.05
C ARG A 4 5.03 -6.48 -16.14
N LYS A 5 4.19 -6.95 -17.07
CA LYS A 5 2.80 -6.45 -17.24
C LYS A 5 1.96 -6.69 -15.98
N GLU A 6 2.05 -7.87 -15.38
CA GLU A 6 1.36 -8.20 -14.13
C GLU A 6 1.82 -7.31 -12.96
N ARG A 7 3.12 -7.03 -12.85
CA ARG A 7 3.63 -6.09 -11.85
C ARG A 7 3.09 -4.69 -12.09
N THR A 8 3.16 -4.17 -13.31
CA THR A 8 2.66 -2.81 -13.64
C THR A 8 1.18 -2.69 -13.35
N HIS A 9 0.35 -3.64 -13.78
CA HIS A 9 -1.08 -3.62 -13.51
C HIS A 9 -1.37 -3.59 -12.00
N ARG A 10 -0.70 -4.46 -11.23
CA ARG A 10 -0.85 -4.48 -9.76
C ARG A 10 -0.43 -3.16 -9.11
N LEU A 11 0.63 -2.52 -9.60
CA LEU A 11 1.11 -1.26 -9.05
C LEU A 11 0.13 -0.12 -9.33
N ILE A 12 -0.45 -0.05 -10.53
CA ILE A 12 -1.46 0.97 -10.88
C ILE A 12 -2.69 0.84 -9.98
N ILE A 13 -3.24 -0.37 -9.87
CA ILE A 13 -4.44 -0.60 -9.04
C ILE A 13 -4.17 -0.29 -7.57
N ARG A 14 -3.01 -0.72 -7.03
CA ARG A 14 -2.66 -0.46 -5.63
C ARG A 14 -2.31 1.01 -5.37
N GLY A 15 -1.73 1.72 -6.34
CA GLY A 15 -1.48 3.16 -6.28
C GLY A 15 -2.80 3.93 -6.16
N ALA A 16 -3.76 3.66 -7.04
CA ALA A 16 -5.08 4.30 -6.99
C ALA A 16 -5.83 4.06 -5.67
N ILE A 17 -5.71 2.87 -5.08
CA ILE A 17 -6.28 2.57 -3.76
C ILE A 17 -5.61 3.43 -2.67
N LEU A 18 -4.28 3.56 -2.70
CA LEU A 18 -3.55 4.36 -1.71
C LEU A 18 -3.90 5.85 -1.82
N GLU A 19 -3.97 6.40 -3.03
CA GLU A 19 -4.41 7.78 -3.27
C GLU A 19 -5.81 8.03 -2.71
N SER A 20 -6.74 7.06 -2.84
CA SER A 20 -8.11 7.21 -2.33
C SER A 20 -8.23 7.36 -0.80
N PHE A 21 -7.17 7.05 -0.04
CA PHE A 21 -7.14 7.24 1.42
C PHE A 21 -6.60 8.61 1.85
N ILE A 22 -6.10 9.41 0.91
CA ILE A 22 -5.43 10.68 1.19
C ILE A 22 -6.27 11.80 0.56
N GLU A 23 -6.66 12.77 1.38
CA GLU A 23 -7.39 13.94 0.88
C GLU A 23 -6.47 14.80 -0.01
N ASN A 24 -6.98 15.22 -1.17
CA ASN A 24 -6.26 16.00 -2.18
C ASN A 24 -4.90 15.37 -2.57
N ALA A 25 -4.84 14.04 -2.71
CA ALA A 25 -3.62 13.32 -3.04
C ALA A 25 -2.95 13.79 -4.34
N GLU A 26 -3.73 14.29 -5.30
CA GLU A 26 -3.29 14.84 -6.58
C GLU A 26 -2.47 16.13 -6.44
N GLU A 27 -2.58 16.84 -5.30
CA GLU A 27 -1.81 18.06 -5.01
C GLU A 27 -0.46 17.75 -4.36
N LEU A 28 -0.24 16.51 -3.92
CA LEU A 28 0.98 16.08 -3.24
C LEU A 28 2.03 15.57 -4.23
N THR A 29 3.29 15.86 -3.93
CA THR A 29 4.42 15.29 -4.67
C THR A 29 4.69 13.84 -4.27
N ASP A 30 5.37 13.10 -5.14
CA ASP A 30 5.79 11.72 -4.88
C ASP A 30 6.56 11.58 -3.55
N GLU A 31 7.39 12.57 -3.19
CA GLU A 31 8.16 12.53 -1.94
C GLU A 31 7.28 12.79 -0.71
N GLU A 32 6.29 13.69 -0.80
CA GLU A 32 5.32 13.92 0.27
C GLU A 32 4.46 12.69 0.51
N ILE A 33 3.97 12.04 -0.56
CA ILE A 33 3.25 10.76 -0.49
C ILE A 33 4.12 9.70 0.19
N LYS A 34 5.39 9.61 -0.17
CA LYS A 34 6.33 8.66 0.43
C LYS A 34 6.52 8.92 1.93
N ILE A 35 6.73 10.17 2.35
CA ILE A 35 6.85 10.54 3.77
C ILE A 35 5.58 10.15 4.53
N LEU A 36 4.40 10.45 4.00
CA LEU A 36 3.12 10.08 4.62
C LEU A 36 2.99 8.57 4.80
N LEU A 37 3.30 7.79 3.77
CA LEU A 37 3.24 6.33 3.83
C LEU A 37 4.28 5.76 4.81
N GLU A 38 5.49 6.30 4.83
CA GLU A 38 6.52 5.90 5.79
C GLU A 38 6.08 6.14 7.23
N GLU A 39 5.50 7.30 7.55
CA GLU A 39 4.97 7.58 8.87
C GLU A 39 3.76 6.70 9.22
N ALA A 40 2.79 6.56 8.32
CA ALA A 40 1.61 5.74 8.53
C ALA A 40 1.96 4.27 8.84
N THR A 41 2.98 3.72 8.17
CA THR A 41 3.43 2.34 8.37
C THR A 41 4.22 2.11 9.67
N LYS A 42 4.64 3.17 10.37
CA LYS A 42 5.32 3.05 11.67
C LYS A 42 4.37 2.80 12.82
N THR A 43 3.08 3.13 12.66
CA THR A 43 2.04 2.96 13.69
C THR A 43 1.93 1.50 14.15
N LYS A 44 1.51 1.32 15.41
CA LYS A 44 1.35 -0.01 16.01
C LYS A 44 0.21 -0.76 15.30
N GLU A 45 -0.87 -0.06 15.03
CA GLU A 45 -2.11 -0.52 14.41
C GLU A 45 -1.83 -1.06 13.00
N PHE A 46 -1.03 -0.34 12.20
CA PHE A 46 -0.61 -0.82 10.88
C PHE A 46 0.17 -2.13 10.98
N LYS A 47 1.15 -2.19 11.89
CA LYS A 47 1.98 -3.39 12.09
C LYS A 47 1.16 -4.58 12.59
N GLU A 48 0.21 -4.36 13.49
CA GLU A 48 -0.69 -5.39 14.01
C GLU A 48 -1.64 -5.89 12.94
N THR A 49 -2.26 -4.99 12.17
CA THR A 49 -3.11 -5.34 11.03
C THR A 49 -2.34 -6.15 9.99
N LEU A 50 -1.12 -5.73 9.66
CA LEU A 50 -0.25 -6.46 8.73
C LEU A 50 0.12 -7.86 9.26
N ARG A 51 0.38 -7.99 10.56
CA ARG A 51 0.64 -9.31 11.20
C ARG A 51 -0.59 -10.20 11.14
N ALA A 52 -1.77 -9.67 11.48
CA ALA A 52 -3.04 -10.41 11.44
C ALA A 52 -3.35 -10.91 10.03
N ILE A 53 -3.21 -10.06 8.99
CA ILE A 53 -3.40 -10.45 7.59
C ILE A 53 -2.44 -11.59 7.21
N ARG A 54 -1.15 -11.49 7.60
CA ARG A 54 -0.15 -12.53 7.32
C ARG A 54 -0.43 -13.85 8.04
N GLN A 55 -1.01 -13.80 9.23
CA GLN A 55 -1.37 -14.99 10.01
C GLN A 55 -2.63 -15.65 9.45
N ASN A 56 -3.65 -14.86 9.11
CA ASN A 56 -4.88 -15.36 8.47
C ASN A 56 -4.60 -15.96 7.08
N GLY A 57 -3.66 -15.38 6.34
CA GLY A 57 -3.20 -15.92 5.05
C GLY A 57 -2.41 -17.23 5.14
N LYS A 58 -1.93 -17.63 6.33
CA LYS A 58 -1.27 -18.94 6.56
C LYS A 58 -2.25 -20.07 6.89
N VAL A 59 -3.53 -19.77 7.17
CA VAL A 59 -4.56 -20.79 7.45
C VAL A 59 -5.11 -21.40 6.14
N LEU A 60 -4.86 -20.73 5.00
CA LEU A 60 -5.34 -21.14 3.66
C LEU A 60 -4.23 -21.73 2.76
N THR A 61 -3.07 -22.09 3.33
CA THR A 61 -1.98 -22.81 2.66
C THR A 61 -1.55 -24.00 3.50
#